data_AF-A0A0M3IWV6-F1
#
_entry.id   AF-A0A0M3IWV6-F1
#
_cell.length_a   1.000
_cell.length_b   1.000
_cell.length_c   1.000
_cell.angle_alpha   90.00
_cell.angle_beta   90.00
_cell.angle_gamma   90.00
#
_symmetry.space_group_name_H-M   'P 1'
#
loop_
_entity.id
_entity.type
_entity.pdbx_description
1 polymer ?
#
loop_
_entity_poly.entity_id
_entity_poly.type
_entity_poly.pdbx_seq_one_letter_code
_entity_poly.pdbx_strand_id
1 'polypeptide(L)'
;MSWRAVNKLNKESNDHFHWIPLRVLRVRMQLVAGMKYKLEILIGQSNCAKNKVSHDNVRDKPCKTNEGAKQLLCNIEIVRREWENIEEITNKGCSEYKTPKSSYNSQ
;
A
#
# COMPACT_ATOMS: atom_id res chain seq x y z
N MET A 1 -3.10 3.86 8.94
CA MET A 1 -1.85 4.10 8.20
C MET A 1 -1.88 3.44 6.83
N SER A 2 -1.84 2.09 6.72
CA SER A 2 -1.72 1.40 5.42
C SER A 2 -2.80 1.74 4.39
N TRP A 3 -4.06 1.83 4.80
CA TRP A 3 -5.15 2.18 3.89
C TRP A 3 -5.05 3.60 3.31
N ARG A 4 -4.49 4.57 4.04
CA ARG A 4 -4.26 5.93 3.51
C ARG A 4 -3.16 5.92 2.44
N ALA A 5 -2.08 5.17 2.69
CA ALA A 5 -1.02 4.93 1.71
C ALA A 5 -1.54 4.26 0.44
N VAL A 6 -2.37 3.23 0.58
CA VAL A 6 -2.99 2.54 -0.56
C VAL A 6 -4.02 3.41 -1.29
N ASN A 7 -4.76 4.27 -0.58
CA ASN A 7 -5.64 5.26 -1.21
C ASN A 7 -4.84 6.22 -2.11
N LYS A 8 -3.70 6.74 -1.61
CA LYS A 8 -2.77 7.56 -2.42
C LYS A 8 -2.32 6.82 -3.69
N LEU A 9 -1.92 5.55 -3.56
CA LEU A 9 -1.57 4.70 -4.71
C LEU A 9 -2.73 4.52 -5.71
N ASN A 10 -3.95 4.30 -5.21
CA ASN A 10 -5.11 4.10 -6.07
C ASN A 10 -5.49 5.36 -6.85
N LYS A 11 -5.34 6.54 -6.24
CA LYS A 11 -5.55 7.85 -6.88
C LYS A 11 -4.51 8.14 -7.98
N GLU A 12 -3.28 7.65 -7.81
CA GLU A 12 -2.19 7.85 -8.78
C GLU A 12 -2.10 6.76 -9.86
N SER A 13 -2.72 5.60 -9.62
CA SER A 13 -2.66 4.45 -10.51
C SER A 13 -3.71 4.54 -11.63
N ASN A 14 -3.33 4.17 -12.85
CA ASN A 14 -4.26 4.03 -13.98
C ASN A 14 -4.85 2.61 -14.12
N ASP A 15 -4.64 1.73 -13.13
CA ASP A 15 -5.23 0.38 -13.15
C ASP A 15 -6.76 0.44 -13.10
N HIS A 16 -7.44 -0.48 -13.78
CA HIS A 16 -8.91 -0.55 -13.80
C HIS A 16 -9.51 -0.96 -12.44
N PHE A 17 -8.73 -1.68 -11.63
CA PHE A 17 -9.12 -2.16 -10.32
C PHE A 17 -8.34 -1.44 -9.22
N HIS A 18 -8.91 -1.42 -8.02
CA HIS A 18 -8.19 -0.91 -6.85
C HIS A 18 -7.16 -1.92 -6.37
N TRP A 19 -6.04 -1.39 -5.90
CA TRP A 19 -5.09 -2.09 -5.05
C TRP A 19 -5.59 -2.11 -3.61
N ILE A 20 -5.36 -3.21 -2.89
CA ILE A 20 -5.61 -3.34 -1.46
C ILE A 20 -4.34 -3.77 -0.72
N PRO A 21 -4.14 -3.36 0.55
CA PRO A 21 -2.99 -3.80 1.33
C PRO A 21 -3.12 -5.29 1.68
N LEU A 22 -2.08 -6.07 1.39
CA LEU A 22 -1.98 -7.47 1.82
C LEU A 22 -1.14 -7.61 3.08
N ARG A 23 0.04 -6.97 3.11
CA ARG A 23 0.96 -7.04 4.24
C ARG A 23 1.87 -5.82 4.29
N VAL A 24 2.20 -5.38 5.49
CA VAL A 24 3.32 -4.44 5.69
C VAL A 24 4.58 -5.29 5.90
N LEU A 25 5.55 -5.18 5.00
CA LEU A 25 6.80 -5.95 5.09
C LEU A 25 7.82 -5.27 5.99
N ARG A 26 7.89 -3.94 5.92
CA ARG A 26 8.83 -3.16 6.73
C ARG A 26 8.29 -1.78 7.04
N VAL A 27 8.64 -1.29 8.23
CA VAL A 27 8.45 0.09 8.65
C VAL A 27 9.76 0.61 9.23
N ARG A 28 10.17 1.82 8.85
CA ARG A 28 11.25 2.55 9.51
C ARG A 28 10.75 3.93 9.89
N MET A 29 11.08 4.38 11.10
CA MET A 29 10.75 5.72 11.59
C MET A 29 12.02 6.57 11.61
N GLN A 30 11.89 7.84 11.24
CA GLN A 30 12.94 8.84 11.27
C GLN A 30 12.38 10.15 11.83
N LEU A 31 13.05 10.70 12.85
CA LEU A 31 12.74 12.03 13.36
C LEU A 31 13.26 13.08 12.39
N VAL A 32 12.41 14.05 12.05
CA VAL A 32 12.69 15.20 11.19
C VAL A 32 12.00 16.44 11.79
N ALA A 33 11.68 17.47 11.00
CA ALA A 33 10.68 18.47 11.40
C ALA A 33 9.26 17.85 11.40
N GLY A 34 9.04 16.85 12.25
CA GLY A 34 7.94 15.89 12.18
C GLY A 34 8.43 14.44 12.32
N MET A 35 7.54 13.49 12.06
CA MET A 35 7.84 12.06 12.09
C MET A 35 7.71 11.53 10.67
N LYS A 36 8.81 11.04 10.10
CA LYS A 36 8.84 10.37 8.81
C LYS A 36 8.78 8.85 8.99
N TYR A 37 7.80 8.22 8.37
CA TYR A 37 7.68 6.77 8.26
C TYR A 37 8.01 6.34 6.83
N LYS A 38 8.92 5.38 6.67
CA LYS A 38 9.19 4.68 5.41
C LYS A 38 8.57 3.30 5.48
N LEU A 39 7.61 3.03 4.61
CA LEU A 39 6.82 1.81 4.56
C LEU A 39 7.18 1.01 3.31
N GLU A 40 7.46 -0.27 3.49
CA GLU A 40 7.47 -1.27 2.42
C GLU A 40 6.19 -2.09 2.55
N ILE A 41 5.26 -1.91 1.62
CA ILE A 41 3.93 -2.54 1.66
C ILE A 41 3.73 -3.45 0.46
N LEU A 42 3.28 -4.68 0.73
CA LEU A 42 2.78 -5.60 -0.27
C LEU A 42 1.31 -5.28 -0.53
N ILE A 43 0.97 -5.00 -1.78
CA ILE A 43 -0.39 -4.75 -2.25
C ILE A 43 -0.80 -5.79 -3.28
N GLY A 44 -2.10 -6.06 -3.37
CA GLY A 44 -2.70 -6.96 -4.34
C GLY A 44 -3.80 -6.26 -5.13
N GLN A 45 -3.92 -6.59 -6.42
CA GLN A 45 -5.04 -6.14 -7.22
C GLN A 45 -6.33 -6.77 -6.67
N SER A 46 -7.38 -5.96 -6.53
CA SER A 46 -8.67 -6.41 -6.03
C SER A 46 -9.66 -6.68 -7.16
N ASN A 47 -10.81 -7.26 -6.81
CA ASN A 47 -11.97 -7.40 -7.68
C ASN A 47 -12.82 -6.11 -7.78
N CYS A 48 -12.46 -5.03 -7.09
CA CYS A 48 -13.21 -3.77 -7.09
C CYS A 48 -12.75 -2.85 -8.22
N ALA A 49 -13.62 -2.64 -9.20
CA ALA A 49 -13.36 -1.70 -10.31
C ALA A 49 -13.49 -0.24 -9.85
N LYS A 50 -12.59 0.63 -10.35
CA LYS A 50 -12.55 2.05 -9.97
C LYS A 50 -13.77 2.85 -10.40
N ASN A 51 -14.47 2.42 -11.45
CA ASN A 51 -15.73 3.03 -11.89
C ASN A 51 -16.95 2.63 -11.05
N LYS A 52 -16.84 1.60 -10.19
CA LYS A 52 -17.93 1.12 -9.34
C LYS A 52 -17.75 1.46 -7.86
N VAL A 53 -16.50 1.56 -7.40
CA VAL A 53 -16.16 1.84 -6.00
C VAL A 53 -15.25 3.05 -5.96
N SER A 54 -15.60 4.08 -5.19
CA SER A 54 -14.71 5.22 -4.92
C SER A 54 -13.47 4.79 -4.15
N HIS A 55 -12.33 5.43 -4.38
CA HIS A 55 -11.08 5.17 -3.66
C HIS A 55 -11.22 5.22 -2.14
N ASP A 56 -12.10 6.10 -1.63
CA ASP A 56 -12.29 6.28 -0.19
C ASP A 56 -13.13 5.16 0.43
N ASN A 57 -13.92 4.43 -0.38
CA ASN A 57 -14.84 3.38 0.08
C ASN A 57 -14.28 1.96 -0.10
N VAL A 58 -13.08 1.80 -0.65
CA VAL A 58 -12.48 0.47 -0.95
C VAL A 58 -12.36 -0.38 0.31
N ARG A 59 -12.06 0.24 1.45
CA ARG A 59 -11.93 -0.44 2.76
C ARG A 59 -13.27 -0.97 3.27
N ASP A 60 -14.35 -0.23 3.04
CA ASP A 60 -15.66 -0.49 3.64
C ASP A 60 -16.54 -1.36 2.73
N LYS A 61 -16.13 -1.54 1.47
CA LYS A 61 -16.73 -2.48 0.53
C LYS A 61 -16.02 -3.83 0.58
N PRO A 62 -16.67 -4.93 0.16
CA PRO A 62 -16.09 -6.28 0.18
C PRO A 62 -15.08 -6.49 -0.95
N CYS A 63 -14.09 -5.59 -1.07
CA CYS A 63 -13.00 -5.68 -2.02
C CYS A 63 -11.99 -6.73 -1.56
N LYS A 64 -11.73 -7.73 -2.41
CA LYS A 64 -10.83 -8.83 -2.12
C LYS A 64 -9.85 -9.02 -3.26
N THR A 65 -8.67 -9.53 -2.95
CA THR A 65 -7.73 -9.99 -3.97
C THR A 65 -8.10 -11.42 -4.36
N ASN A 66 -7.97 -11.76 -5.64
CA ASN A 66 -8.19 -13.12 -6.13
C ASN A 66 -6.89 -13.92 -6.06
N GLU A 67 -6.99 -15.25 -6.05
CA GLU A 67 -5.82 -16.11 -6.22
C GLU A 67 -5.13 -15.83 -7.56
N GLY A 68 -3.80 -15.71 -7.54
CA GLY A 68 -3.01 -15.37 -8.74
C GLY A 68 -3.12 -13.90 -9.19
N ALA A 69 -3.87 -13.05 -8.47
CA ALA A 69 -3.93 -11.63 -8.78
C ALA A 69 -2.55 -10.97 -8.69
N LYS A 70 -2.32 -9.95 -9.53
CA LYS A 70 -1.07 -9.20 -9.55
C LYS A 70 -0.76 -8.61 -8.18
N GLN A 71 0.49 -8.79 -7.73
CA GLN A 71 0.99 -8.23 -6.48
C GLN A 71 2.16 -7.30 -6.74
N LEU A 72 2.23 -6.22 -5.99
CA LEU A 72 3.30 -5.22 -6.07
C LEU A 72 3.87 -4.96 -4.69
N LEU A 73 5.18 -4.74 -4.64
CA LEU A 73 5.87 -4.21 -3.48
C LEU A 73 6.06 -2.71 -3.68
N CYS A 74 5.45 -1.90 -2.82
CA CYS A 74 5.48 -0.45 -2.90
C CYS A 74 6.25 0.17 -1.73
N ASN A 75 7.01 1.22 -2.05
CA ASN A 75 7.70 2.04 -1.08
C ASN A 75 6.93 3.35 -0.88
N ILE A 76 6.52 3.65 0.34
CA ILE A 76 5.76 4.86 0.67
C ILE A 76 6.47 5.62 1.79
N GLU A 77 6.54 6.95 1.66
CA GLU A 77 6.91 7.83 2.77
C GLU A 77 5.67 8.53 3.32
N ILE A 78 5.55 8.59 4.65
CA ILE A 78 4.54 9.38 5.33
C ILE A 78 5.27 10.35 6.25
N VAL A 79 5.07 11.66 6.06
CA VAL A 79 5.54 12.69 6.99
C VAL A 79 4.36 13.24 7.75
N ARG A 80 4.42 13.15 9.08
CA ARG A 80 3.37 13.68 9.96
C ARG A 80 3.93 14.76 10.88
N ARG A 81 3.21 15.87 10.98
CA ARG A 81 3.44 16.95 11.95
C ARG A 81 2.15 17.13 12.75
N GLU A 82 2.08 16.49 13.92
CA GLU A 82 0.83 16.41 14.70
C GLU A 82 0.41 17.77 15.25
N TRP A 83 1.37 18.62 15.64
CA TRP A 83 1.12 19.99 16.10
C TRP A 83 0.57 20.92 15.01
N GLU A 84 0.68 20.54 13.74
CA GLU A 84 0.14 21.29 12.58
C GLU A 84 -1.04 20.55 11.92
N ASN A 85 -1.40 19.36 12.39
CA ASN A 85 -2.39 18.46 11.76
C ASN A 85 -2.09 18.14 10.28
N ILE A 86 -0.80 18.05 9.92
CA ILE A 86 -0.36 17.74 8.54
C ILE A 86 0.04 16.27 8.44
N GLU A 87 -0.44 15.61 7.38
CA GLU A 87 0.02 14.28 6.94
C GLU A 87 0.26 14.29 5.44
N GLU A 88 1.51 14.14 5.04
CA GLU A 88 1.93 14.08 3.65
C GLU A 88 2.29 12.64 3.30
N ILE A 89 1.67 12.08 2.26
CA ILE A 89 1.93 10.72 1.80
C ILE A 89 2.55 10.80 0.41
N THR A 90 3.75 10.26 0.27
CA THR A 90 4.51 10.23 -0.98
C THR A 90 4.70 8.80 -1.45
N ASN A 91 4.25 8.52 -2.67
CA ASN A 91 4.56 7.28 -3.37
C ASN A 91 6.00 7.34 -3.91
N LYS A 92 6.88 6.43 -3.47
CA LYS A 92 8.26 6.33 -3.97
C LYS A 92 8.41 5.32 -5.10
N GLY A 93 7.32 4.66 -5.49
CA GLY A 93 7.28 3.68 -6.57
C GLY A 93 6.96 2.27 -6.09
N CYS A 94 6.56 1.45 -7.05
CA CYS A 94 6.20 0.05 -6.86
C CYS A 94 6.93 -0.83 -7.88
N SER A 95 7.24 -2.05 -7.48
CA SER A 95 7.81 -3.09 -8.33
C SER A 95 7.00 -4.39 -8.24
N GLU A 96 7.16 -5.28 -9.21
CA GLU A 96 6.55 -6.60 -9.15
C GLU A 96 7.03 -7.37 -7.93
N TYR A 97 6.10 -7.96 -7.19
CA TYR A 97 6.44 -8.80 -6.06
C TYR A 97 6.73 -10.23 -6.53
N LYS A 98 8.01 -10.62 -6.47
CA LYS A 98 8.41 -12.02 -6.61
C LYS A 98 8.40 -12.64 -5.21
N THR A 99 7.57 -13.65 -5.01
CA THR A 99 7.55 -14.41 -3.76
C THR A 99 8.97 -14.91 -3.46
N PRO A 100 9.55 -14.64 -2.27
CA PRO A 100 10.78 -15.29 -1.89
C PRO A 100 10.55 -16.80 -1.95
N LYS A 101 11.39 -17.54 -2.69
CA LYS A 101 11.39 -19.00 -2.59
C LYS A 101 11.62 -19.34 -1.12
N SER A 102 10.68 -20.06 -0.52
CA SER A 102 10.81 -20.54 0.86
C SER A 102 12.11 -21.34 0.96
N SER A 103 13.13 -20.80 1.62
CA SER A 103 14.26 -21.57 2.11
C SER A 103 13.86 -22.18 3.47
N TYR A 104 12.89 -23.08 3.43
CA TYR A 104 12.66 -24.06 4.50
C TYR A 104 12.65 -25.43 3.83
N ASN A 105 13.82 -25.81 3.32
CA ASN A 105 14.14 -27.21 3.10
C ASN A 105 14.72 -27.74 4.41
N SER A 106 13.93 -28.60 5.05
CA SER A 106 14.32 -29.70 5.92
C SER A 106 15.81 -29.89 6.19
N GLN A 107 16.18 -29.81 7.47
CA GLN A 107 16.97 -30.82 8.15
C GLN A 107 16.39 -31.03 9.54
#